data_AF-Q2MZ51-F1
#
_entry.id   AF-Q2MZ51-F1
#
_cell.length_a   1.000
_cell.length_b   1.000
_cell.length_c   1.000
_cell.angle_alpha   90.00
_cell.angle_beta   90.00
_cell.angle_gamma   90.00
#
_symmetry.space_group_name_H-M   'P 1'
#
loop_
_entity.id
_entity.type
_entity.pdbx_description
1 polymer ?
#
loop_
_entity_poly.entity_id
_entity_poly.type
_entity_poly.pdbx_seq_one_letter_code
_entity_poly.pdbx_strand_id
1 'polypeptide(L)'
;RRVAWWNHFRTIFPRFGKAGSRSALLHNPDAEYRHASLLVTTATGVDLISPNRDGSVRVSGPDRSRSNPYQLPTLTFSKLRRFAFLRWLGTLGALLLGFGGLGAGAMPVMNNPYEDFPGGALITRMLQTSTALCFIGIGLIVVAWLVMAPFTGVTLRHGRPHTGVLSMSMIRRTFVAWTLPIVVGAPLFTQDIYSYLANGSIVVQGLDPYSAGPIDLLGTVNLLARSVPLIWAHSPSPYGPVALGAAAAISWVTNDSVVAGVFAHRLLALGCVALIGWAVVQLARRCGVIPQAAVWLGVLNPLTILHLVGGIHNEAILLGLLLVGVKLGLRGADRVRLDLVGQGVWLIAASGFLMSCAGMVKVTGFVGLGFTGMAVARVIRQPRLVAIGLAVAAQVLVLVLSVVVVTWVTGIG
;
A
#
# COMPACT_ATOMS: atom_id res chain seq x y z
N ARG A 1 -15.91 27.52 -38.77
CA ARG A 1 -15.62 26.82 -37.49
C ARG A 1 -14.94 25.43 -37.63
N ARG A 2 -14.61 24.91 -38.83
CA ARG A 2 -13.83 23.65 -38.99
C ARG A 2 -12.33 23.82 -39.31
N VAL A 3 -11.83 25.05 -39.49
CA VAL A 3 -10.42 25.31 -39.86
C VAL A 3 -9.52 25.61 -38.66
N ALA A 4 -10.09 25.99 -37.50
CA ALA A 4 -9.31 26.29 -36.29
C ALA A 4 -8.77 25.02 -35.58
N TRP A 5 -9.46 23.89 -35.72
CA TRP A 5 -9.10 22.65 -35.03
C TRP A 5 -7.89 21.94 -35.67
N TRP A 6 -7.73 22.04 -36.99
CA TRP A 6 -6.62 21.40 -37.72
C TRP A 6 -5.27 22.05 -37.44
N ASN A 7 -5.24 23.37 -37.21
CA ASN A 7 -4.01 24.08 -36.86
C ASN A 7 -3.55 23.79 -35.42
N HIS A 8 -4.46 23.44 -34.51
CA HIS A 8 -4.13 23.04 -33.14
C HIS A 8 -3.65 21.58 -33.04
N PHE A 9 -4.06 20.73 -33.99
CA PHE A 9 -3.60 19.34 -34.07
C PHE A 9 -2.16 19.22 -34.60
N ARG A 10 -1.71 20.16 -35.45
CA ARG A 10 -0.34 20.21 -35.99
C ARG A 10 0.73 20.65 -34.98
N THR A 11 0.34 21.20 -33.83
CA THR A 11 1.30 21.60 -32.77
C THR A 11 1.67 20.47 -31.80
N ILE A 12 0.97 19.32 -31.87
CA ILE A 12 1.13 18.21 -30.92
C ILE A 12 2.08 17.12 -31.44
N PHE A 13 2.26 16.99 -32.76
CA PHE A 13 3.24 16.05 -33.33
C PHE A 13 4.64 16.67 -33.49
N PRO A 14 5.72 15.92 -33.21
CA PRO A 14 7.08 16.39 -33.50
C PRO A 14 7.24 16.60 -35.01
N ARG A 15 7.67 17.80 -35.41
CA ARG A 15 8.02 18.09 -36.80
C ARG A 15 9.21 17.21 -37.19
N PHE A 16 9.00 16.24 -38.07
CA PHE A 16 10.09 15.57 -38.77
C PHE A 16 10.78 16.59 -39.68
N GLY A 17 11.89 17.14 -39.20
CA GLY A 17 12.78 17.99 -39.98
C GLY A 17 13.60 17.13 -40.95
N LYS A 18 13.77 17.63 -42.18
CA LYS A 18 14.66 17.06 -43.18
C LYS A 18 16.08 16.96 -42.63
N ALA A 19 16.77 15.87 -42.99
CA ALA A 19 18.17 15.60 -42.67
C ALA A 19 19.05 16.78 -43.11
N GLY A 20 19.84 17.32 -42.18
CA GLY A 20 20.80 18.38 -42.45
C GLY A 20 21.24 19.10 -41.18
N SER A 21 22.46 18.78 -40.74
CA SER A 21 23.33 19.63 -39.92
C SER A 21 22.79 20.14 -38.58
N ARG A 22 23.07 19.42 -37.49
CA ARG A 22 22.95 19.92 -36.09
C ARG A 22 24.20 19.66 -35.26
N SER A 23 25.38 19.82 -35.86
CA SER A 23 26.65 19.79 -35.13
C SER A 23 27.19 21.19 -34.79
N ALA A 24 26.43 22.27 -35.02
CA ALA A 24 26.95 23.65 -34.94
C ALA A 24 26.11 24.63 -34.08
N LEU A 25 25.32 24.16 -33.12
CA LEU A 25 24.64 25.04 -32.15
C LEU A 25 24.76 24.52 -30.71
N LEU A 26 25.96 24.06 -30.35
CA LEU A 26 26.42 23.93 -28.96
C LEU A 26 26.86 25.31 -28.49
N HIS A 27 25.92 26.11 -27.97
CA HIS A 27 26.09 27.21 -27.00
C HIS A 27 24.92 28.19 -27.15
N ASN A 28 23.82 27.91 -26.43
CA ASN A 28 22.87 28.95 -26.06
C ASN A 28 22.43 28.69 -24.61
N PRO A 29 22.85 29.51 -23.64
CA PRO A 29 22.58 29.27 -22.21
C PRO A 29 21.13 29.57 -21.79
N ASP A 30 20.28 30.14 -22.65
CA ASP A 30 18.95 30.66 -22.29
C ASP A 30 17.77 29.91 -22.92
N ALA A 31 17.96 28.67 -23.40
CA ALA A 31 16.85 27.88 -23.92
C ALA A 31 16.01 27.27 -22.76
N GLU A 32 14.89 27.92 -22.44
CA GLU A 32 13.77 27.40 -21.65
C GLU A 32 13.50 25.91 -21.93
N TYR A 33 13.90 25.05 -21.00
CA TYR A 33 13.49 23.65 -21.00
C TYR A 33 11.99 23.58 -20.69
N ARG A 34 11.20 23.38 -21.75
CA ARG A 34 9.77 23.15 -21.70
C ARG A 34 9.41 22.16 -20.58
N HIS A 35 8.52 22.60 -19.72
CA HIS A 35 8.07 21.91 -18.51
C HIS A 35 7.65 20.46 -18.80
N ALA A 36 8.33 19.49 -18.17
CA ALA A 36 7.76 18.17 -17.98
C ALA A 36 6.46 18.34 -17.19
N SER A 37 5.39 17.63 -17.60
CA SER A 37 4.08 17.75 -16.94
C SER A 37 4.23 17.52 -15.43
N LEU A 38 3.44 18.21 -14.61
CA LEU A 38 3.52 18.11 -13.14
C LEU A 38 3.49 16.64 -12.67
N LEU A 39 2.75 15.79 -13.37
CA LEU A 39 2.64 14.36 -13.12
C LEU A 39 3.96 13.63 -13.40
N VAL A 40 4.58 13.89 -14.55
CA VAL A 40 5.92 13.36 -14.88
C VAL A 40 6.93 13.89 -13.87
N THR A 41 7.00 15.19 -13.62
CA THR A 41 7.95 15.78 -12.66
C THR A 41 7.76 15.22 -11.25
N THR A 42 6.52 15.01 -10.80
CA THR A 42 6.22 14.44 -9.47
C THR A 42 6.58 12.95 -9.39
N ALA A 43 6.24 12.16 -10.42
CA ALA A 43 6.51 10.72 -10.47
C ALA A 43 8.02 10.43 -10.64
N THR A 44 8.68 11.20 -11.50
CA THR A 44 10.04 10.95 -11.99
C THR A 44 11.10 11.77 -11.30
N GLY A 45 10.71 12.82 -10.56
CA GLY A 45 11.60 13.78 -9.90
C GLY A 45 12.69 14.31 -10.83
N VAL A 46 12.35 14.54 -12.10
CA VAL A 46 13.25 15.12 -13.11
C VAL A 46 13.71 16.52 -12.72
N ASP A 47 12.95 17.21 -11.86
CA ASP A 47 13.36 18.45 -11.17
C ASP A 47 14.65 18.27 -10.35
N LEU A 48 14.92 17.06 -9.84
CA LEU A 48 16.15 16.74 -9.11
C LEU A 48 17.35 16.46 -10.04
N ILE A 49 17.13 16.41 -11.36
CA ILE A 49 18.14 16.03 -12.38
C ILE A 49 18.71 17.28 -13.08
N SER A 50 18.14 18.48 -12.88
CA SER A 50 18.63 19.71 -13.51
C SER A 50 20.08 20.05 -13.12
N PRO A 51 21.01 20.19 -14.08
CA PRO A 51 22.36 20.60 -13.83
C PRO A 51 22.45 22.13 -13.97
N ASN A 52 22.30 22.89 -12.88
CA ASN A 52 22.94 24.22 -12.87
C ASN A 52 23.05 24.84 -11.46
N ARG A 53 24.23 24.62 -10.88
CA ARG A 53 25.08 25.52 -10.08
C ARG A 53 25.90 24.68 -9.11
N ASP A 54 27.17 24.99 -9.08
CA ASP A 54 28.21 24.33 -8.28
C ASP A 54 27.76 23.99 -6.86
N GLY A 55 28.13 22.79 -6.41
CA GLY A 55 28.28 22.44 -5.00
C GLY A 55 27.00 22.45 -4.14
N SER A 56 26.48 21.25 -3.83
CA SER A 56 25.56 20.98 -2.71
C SER A 56 24.33 21.91 -2.58
N VAL A 57 23.18 21.48 -3.08
CA VAL A 57 21.91 22.14 -2.74
C VAL A 57 21.64 21.96 -1.23
N ARG A 58 21.76 23.04 -0.45
CA ARG A 58 21.24 23.09 0.91
C ARG A 58 19.72 23.13 0.82
N VAL A 59 19.05 22.05 1.24
CA VAL A 59 17.63 22.10 1.53
C VAL A 59 17.48 22.81 2.87
N SER A 60 17.48 24.15 2.86
CA SER A 60 17.23 24.96 4.06
C SER A 60 15.75 24.86 4.42
N GLY A 61 15.42 24.07 5.44
CA GLY A 61 14.18 24.25 6.19
C GLY A 61 14.25 25.57 6.99
N PRO A 62 13.11 26.15 7.40
CA PRO A 62 13.11 27.38 8.18
C PRO A 62 13.97 27.22 9.42
N ASP A 63 14.93 28.13 9.57
CA ASP A 63 15.89 28.15 10.67
C ASP A 63 15.14 28.29 11.99
N ARG A 64 15.10 27.21 12.76
CA ARG A 64 14.77 27.24 14.17
C ARG A 64 15.80 26.41 14.91
N SER A 65 16.72 27.12 15.54
CA SER A 65 17.58 26.62 16.59
C SER A 65 16.74 25.91 17.66
N ARG A 66 16.91 24.59 17.76
CA ARG A 66 16.86 23.73 18.97
C ARG A 66 16.83 22.27 18.54
N SER A 67 17.97 21.59 18.72
CA SER A 67 18.08 20.15 19.02
C SER A 67 17.17 19.19 18.26
N ASN A 68 17.16 19.24 16.92
CA ASN A 68 16.56 18.16 16.13
C ASN A 68 17.67 17.13 15.79
N PRO A 69 17.68 15.91 16.37
CA PRO A 69 18.70 14.89 16.09
C PRO A 69 18.69 14.37 14.64
N TYR A 70 17.77 14.87 13.81
CA TYR A 70 17.60 14.50 12.40
C TYR A 70 17.99 15.64 11.44
N GLN A 71 19.19 16.23 11.60
CA GLN A 71 19.77 17.04 10.53
C GLN A 71 19.95 16.17 9.28
N LEU A 72 19.15 16.44 8.25
CA LEU A 72 19.26 15.76 6.96
C LEU A 72 20.63 16.10 6.35
N PRO A 73 21.46 15.11 5.98
CA PRO A 73 22.71 15.38 5.28
C PRO A 73 22.42 16.15 3.98
N THR A 74 23.27 17.11 3.66
CA THR A 74 23.29 17.71 2.32
C THR A 74 23.58 16.60 1.29
N LEU A 75 22.57 16.24 0.51
CA LEU A 75 22.67 15.22 -0.53
C LEU A 75 23.58 15.71 -1.65
N THR A 76 24.69 15.01 -1.91
CA THR A 76 25.49 15.23 -3.12
C THR A 76 24.64 14.89 -4.36
N PHE A 77 24.80 15.67 -5.44
CA PHE A 77 24.10 15.44 -6.71
C PHE A 77 24.25 13.98 -7.22
N SER A 78 25.43 13.39 -7.07
CA SER A 78 25.68 11.98 -7.42
C SER A 78 24.80 10.99 -6.64
N LYS A 79 24.49 11.26 -5.37
CA LYS A 79 23.58 10.42 -4.55
C LYS A 79 22.13 10.58 -4.99
N LEU A 80 21.70 11.80 -5.31
CA LEU A 80 20.37 12.09 -5.86
C LEU A 80 20.16 11.39 -7.20
N ARG A 81 21.13 11.48 -8.11
CA ARG A 81 21.05 10.82 -9.43
C ARG A 81 20.96 9.31 -9.30
N ARG A 82 21.75 8.69 -8.41
CA ARG A 82 21.66 7.25 -8.12
C ARG A 82 20.28 6.87 -7.58
N PHE A 83 19.76 7.63 -6.62
CA PHE A 83 18.41 7.39 -6.09
C PHE A 83 17.32 7.54 -7.16
N ALA A 84 17.40 8.58 -7.99
CA ALA A 84 16.46 8.80 -9.09
C ALA A 84 16.48 7.64 -10.08
N PHE A 85 17.66 7.13 -10.43
CA PHE A 85 17.81 5.94 -11.27
C PHE A 85 17.13 4.71 -10.66
N LEU A 86 17.31 4.45 -9.35
CA LEU A 86 16.66 3.33 -8.68
C LEU A 86 15.14 3.44 -8.66
N ARG A 87 14.61 4.65 -8.41
CA ARG A 87 13.16 4.87 -8.52
C ARG A 87 12.67 4.60 -9.94
N TRP A 88 13.39 5.07 -10.97
CA TRP A 88 13.06 4.81 -12.37
C TRP A 88 13.11 3.33 -12.71
N LEU A 89 14.12 2.61 -12.23
CA LEU A 89 14.25 1.16 -12.42
C LEU A 89 13.04 0.42 -11.87
N GLY A 90 12.61 0.73 -10.64
CA GLY A 90 11.41 0.13 -10.08
C GLY A 90 10.11 0.64 -10.74
N THR A 91 10.07 1.88 -11.24
CA THR A 91 8.92 2.39 -12.00
C THR A 91 8.77 1.66 -13.33
N LEU A 92 9.88 1.40 -14.02
CA LEU A 92 9.91 0.54 -15.20
C LEU A 92 9.41 -0.86 -14.85
N GLY A 93 9.89 -1.44 -13.74
CA GLY A 93 9.39 -2.72 -13.25
C GLY A 93 7.88 -2.73 -12.98
N ALA A 94 7.35 -1.67 -12.36
CA ALA A 94 5.92 -1.50 -12.10
C ALA A 94 5.10 -1.34 -13.40
N LEU A 95 5.63 -0.64 -14.40
CA LEU A 95 5.00 -0.53 -15.73
C LEU A 95 4.97 -1.87 -16.45
N LEU A 96 6.07 -2.64 -16.40
CA LEU A 96 6.11 -4.00 -16.94
C LEU A 96 5.12 -4.92 -16.24
N LEU A 97 4.94 -4.77 -14.93
CA LEU A 97 3.93 -5.50 -14.16
C LEU A 97 2.50 -5.07 -14.50
N GLY A 98 2.23 -3.77 -14.59
CA GLY A 98 0.91 -3.27 -14.98
C GLY A 98 0.52 -3.73 -16.39
N PHE A 99 1.47 -3.72 -17.33
CA PHE A 99 1.26 -4.18 -18.69
C PHE A 99 1.18 -5.69 -18.81
N GLY A 100 2.14 -6.42 -18.23
CA GLY A 100 2.15 -7.88 -18.20
C GLY A 100 0.95 -8.46 -17.45
N GLY A 101 0.44 -7.74 -16.44
CA GLY A 101 -0.79 -8.08 -15.73
C GLY A 101 -2.03 -8.11 -16.62
N LEU A 102 -2.06 -7.39 -17.74
CA LEU A 102 -3.17 -7.48 -18.69
C LEU A 102 -3.26 -8.86 -19.38
N GLY A 103 -2.16 -9.61 -19.43
CA GLY A 103 -2.13 -10.95 -20.04
C GLY A 103 -1.93 -12.09 -19.04
N ALA A 104 -1.18 -11.86 -17.96
CA ALA A 104 -0.88 -12.86 -16.94
C ALA A 104 -1.54 -12.58 -15.57
N GLY A 105 -2.33 -11.51 -15.47
CA GLY A 105 -3.06 -11.17 -14.26
C GLY A 105 -4.28 -12.07 -14.04
N ALA A 106 -4.83 -11.98 -12.83
CA ALA A 106 -6.01 -12.70 -12.42
C ALA A 106 -7.28 -12.01 -12.94
N MET A 107 -7.53 -12.15 -14.24
CA MET A 107 -8.72 -11.62 -14.91
C MET A 107 -9.98 -12.40 -14.53
N PRO A 108 -11.18 -11.77 -14.62
CA PRO A 108 -12.42 -12.51 -14.43
C PRO A 108 -12.60 -13.51 -15.57
N VAL A 109 -13.15 -14.67 -15.25
CA VAL A 109 -13.30 -15.79 -16.21
C VAL A 109 -14.29 -15.43 -17.32
N MET A 110 -15.29 -14.60 -17.02
CA MET A 110 -16.32 -14.14 -17.95
C MET A 110 -16.35 -12.62 -17.99
N ASN A 111 -16.71 -12.06 -19.16
CA ASN A 111 -16.83 -10.60 -19.39
C ASN A 111 -15.56 -9.84 -19.02
N ASN A 112 -14.41 -10.33 -19.49
CA ASN A 112 -13.13 -9.68 -19.28
C ASN A 112 -13.10 -8.31 -20.00
N PRO A 113 -13.18 -7.17 -19.28
CA PRO A 113 -13.31 -5.85 -19.90
C PRO A 113 -12.06 -5.44 -20.69
N TYR A 114 -10.95 -6.14 -20.49
CA TYR A 114 -9.70 -5.85 -21.17
C TYR A 114 -9.59 -6.52 -22.54
N GLU A 115 -10.43 -7.49 -22.88
CA GLU A 115 -10.44 -8.11 -24.21
C GLU A 115 -10.89 -7.11 -25.29
N ASP A 116 -11.81 -6.22 -24.95
CA ASP A 116 -12.38 -5.21 -25.85
C ASP A 116 -11.42 -4.04 -26.14
N PHE A 117 -10.30 -3.95 -25.40
CA PHE A 117 -9.31 -2.89 -25.60
C PHE A 117 -8.43 -3.16 -26.83
N PRO A 118 -7.98 -2.13 -27.59
CA PRO A 118 -7.07 -2.34 -28.72
C PRO A 118 -5.80 -3.10 -28.32
N GLY A 119 -5.62 -4.30 -28.88
CA GLY A 119 -4.50 -5.20 -28.54
C GLY A 119 -4.70 -6.04 -27.27
N GLY A 120 -5.80 -5.85 -26.54
CA GLY A 120 -6.15 -6.61 -25.34
C GLY A 120 -6.28 -8.10 -25.61
N ALA A 121 -7.07 -8.48 -26.62
CA ALA A 121 -7.21 -9.87 -27.06
C ALA A 121 -5.89 -10.54 -27.49
N LEU A 122 -4.90 -9.77 -27.95
CA LEU A 122 -3.56 -10.29 -28.26
C LEU A 122 -2.78 -10.56 -26.97
N ILE A 123 -2.75 -9.58 -26.06
CA ILE A 123 -2.01 -9.67 -24.80
C ILE A 123 -2.55 -10.79 -23.90
N THR A 124 -3.87 -10.96 -23.83
CA THR A 124 -4.51 -12.05 -23.08
C THR A 124 -4.16 -13.43 -23.60
N ARG A 125 -3.84 -13.56 -24.90
CA ARG A 125 -3.37 -14.82 -25.52
C ARG A 125 -1.88 -15.06 -25.35
N MET A 126 -1.10 -14.02 -24.98
CA MET A 126 0.36 -14.10 -24.82
C MET A 126 0.74 -14.36 -23.36
N LEU A 127 0.18 -15.41 -22.75
CA LEU A 127 0.38 -15.71 -21.32
C LEU A 127 1.86 -15.86 -20.95
N GLN A 128 2.66 -16.59 -21.75
CA GLN A 128 4.08 -16.82 -21.49
C GLN A 128 4.88 -15.51 -21.53
N THR A 129 4.68 -14.68 -22.55
CA THR A 129 5.36 -13.39 -22.69
C THR A 129 4.96 -12.43 -21.57
N SER A 130 3.67 -12.37 -21.25
CA SER A 130 3.14 -11.55 -20.15
C SER A 130 3.68 -11.98 -18.79
N THR A 131 3.81 -13.28 -18.57
CA THR A 131 4.42 -13.85 -17.35
C THR A 131 5.90 -13.49 -17.25
N ALA A 132 6.66 -13.62 -18.35
CA ALA A 132 8.07 -13.20 -18.38
C ALA A 132 8.23 -11.70 -18.08
N LEU A 133 7.37 -10.84 -18.65
CA LEU A 133 7.36 -9.40 -18.34
C LEU A 133 7.08 -9.13 -16.86
N CYS A 134 6.15 -9.86 -16.25
CA CYS A 134 5.88 -9.76 -14.81
C CYS A 134 7.10 -10.15 -13.99
N PHE A 135 7.76 -11.29 -14.26
CA PHE A 135 8.96 -11.71 -13.53
C PHE A 135 10.13 -10.73 -13.68
N ILE A 136 10.35 -10.21 -14.89
CA ILE A 136 11.35 -9.14 -15.11
C ILE A 136 10.97 -7.92 -14.27
N GLY A 137 9.70 -7.51 -14.27
CA GLY A 137 9.22 -6.38 -13.48
C GLY A 137 9.41 -6.56 -11.97
N ILE A 138 9.13 -7.76 -11.44
CA ILE A 138 9.43 -8.12 -10.04
C ILE A 138 10.92 -7.97 -9.77
N GLY A 139 11.77 -8.55 -10.63
CA GLY A 139 13.23 -8.47 -10.50
C GLY A 139 13.73 -7.02 -10.43
N LEU A 140 13.22 -6.14 -11.31
CA LEU A 140 13.57 -4.72 -11.31
C LEU A 140 13.15 -4.00 -10.03
N ILE A 141 11.94 -4.22 -9.53
CA ILE A 141 11.45 -3.62 -8.28
C ILE A 141 12.28 -4.13 -7.09
N VAL A 142 12.54 -5.43 -7.01
CA VAL A 142 13.32 -6.04 -5.91
C VAL A 142 14.76 -5.52 -5.91
N VAL A 143 15.43 -5.49 -7.06
CA VAL A 143 16.79 -4.94 -7.19
C VAL A 143 16.80 -3.46 -6.81
N ALA A 144 15.86 -2.67 -7.31
CA ALA A 144 15.76 -1.26 -6.97
C ALA A 144 15.53 -1.06 -5.46
N TRP A 145 14.69 -1.87 -4.83
CA TRP A 145 14.39 -1.80 -3.41
C TRP A 145 15.61 -2.15 -2.55
N LEU A 146 16.31 -3.26 -2.86
CA LEU A 146 17.51 -3.68 -2.14
C LEU A 146 18.64 -2.65 -2.25
N VAL A 147 18.90 -2.15 -3.46
CA VAL A 147 19.98 -1.17 -3.69
C VAL A 147 19.62 0.21 -3.10
N MET A 148 18.34 0.48 -2.79
CA MET A 148 17.92 1.69 -2.07
C MET A 148 18.23 1.66 -0.57
N ALA A 149 18.53 0.51 0.03
CA ALA A 149 18.74 0.37 1.48
C ALA A 149 19.73 1.41 2.09
N PRO A 150 20.92 1.66 1.50
CA PRO A 150 21.90 2.58 2.09
C PRO A 150 21.41 4.04 2.17
N PHE A 151 20.46 4.43 1.32
CA PHE A 151 19.91 5.79 1.31
C PHE A 151 18.92 6.04 2.45
N THR A 152 18.38 4.97 3.04
CA THR A 152 17.33 5.04 4.07
C THR A 152 17.86 5.08 5.49
N GLY A 153 19.18 5.01 5.66
CA GLY A 153 19.86 4.97 6.96
C GLY A 153 20.17 3.55 7.46
N VAL A 154 19.88 2.52 6.65
CA VAL A 154 20.30 1.14 6.93
C VAL A 154 21.78 0.98 6.58
N THR A 155 22.61 0.66 7.57
CA THR A 155 24.02 0.36 7.39
C THR A 155 24.26 -1.14 7.60
N LEU A 156 24.70 -1.85 6.55
CA LEU A 156 25.07 -3.27 6.64
C LEU A 156 26.42 -3.50 7.37
N ARG A 157 27.18 -2.43 7.62
CA ARG A 157 28.46 -2.47 8.33
C ARG A 157 28.29 -1.82 9.71
N HIS A 158 28.79 -2.47 10.76
CA HIS A 158 28.85 -1.90 12.12
C HIS A 158 29.61 -0.57 12.09
N GLY A 159 28.86 0.53 12.14
CA GLY A 159 29.35 1.90 12.04
C GLY A 159 28.20 2.86 12.30
N ARG A 160 28.51 4.07 12.78
CA ARG A 160 27.53 5.04 13.27
C ARG A 160 26.34 5.19 12.30
N PRO A 161 25.09 5.18 12.80
CA PRO A 161 23.90 5.32 11.98
C PRO A 161 24.01 6.62 11.17
N HIS A 162 24.13 6.47 9.85
CA HIS A 162 24.04 7.62 8.97
C HIS A 162 22.60 8.10 9.02
N THR A 163 22.39 9.38 9.34
CA THR A 163 21.08 10.01 9.23
C THR A 163 20.52 9.71 7.84
N GLY A 164 19.32 9.12 7.80
CA GLY A 164 18.68 8.70 6.55
C GLY A 164 18.73 9.84 5.55
N VAL A 165 19.42 9.61 4.43
CA VAL A 165 19.75 10.68 3.49
C VAL A 165 18.49 11.11 2.71
N LEU A 166 17.47 10.26 2.67
CA LEU A 166 16.20 10.52 2.00
C LEU A 166 15.22 11.32 2.86
N SER A 167 14.53 12.26 2.22
CA SER A 167 13.32 12.86 2.78
C SER A 167 12.15 11.89 2.70
N MET A 168 11.18 12.03 3.62
CA MET A 168 9.92 11.27 3.57
C MET A 168 9.14 11.51 2.27
N SER A 169 9.23 12.71 1.70
CA SER A 169 8.56 13.03 0.44
C SER A 169 9.13 12.22 -0.73
N MET A 170 10.45 11.99 -0.77
CA MET A 170 11.07 11.12 -1.79
C MET A 170 10.57 9.68 -1.70
N ILE A 171 10.52 9.11 -0.49
CA ILE A 171 10.00 7.74 -0.28
C ILE A 171 8.54 7.64 -0.71
N ARG A 172 7.70 8.62 -0.34
CA ARG A 172 6.29 8.67 -0.76
C ARG A 172 6.14 8.78 -2.28
N ARG A 173 6.94 9.61 -2.94
CA ARG A 173 6.94 9.73 -4.41
C ARG A 173 7.35 8.41 -5.08
N THR A 174 8.35 7.71 -4.55
CA THR A 174 8.73 6.37 -5.02
C THR A 174 7.60 5.36 -4.84
N PHE A 175 6.96 5.34 -3.67
CA PHE A 175 5.80 4.47 -3.43
C PHE A 175 4.69 4.71 -4.47
N VAL A 176 4.32 5.97 -4.69
CA VAL A 176 3.30 6.32 -5.70
C VAL A 176 3.74 5.89 -7.10
N ALA A 177 4.99 6.17 -7.49
CA ALA A 177 5.51 5.82 -8.82
C ALA A 177 5.51 4.29 -9.08
N TRP A 178 5.77 3.49 -8.04
CA TRP A 178 5.81 2.04 -8.15
C TRP A 178 4.43 1.39 -8.02
N THR A 179 3.51 2.03 -7.31
CA THR A 179 2.20 1.47 -7.03
C THR A 179 1.17 1.87 -8.08
N LEU A 180 1.26 3.08 -8.63
CA LEU A 180 0.27 3.62 -9.56
C LEU A 180 0.05 2.76 -10.82
N PRO A 181 1.10 2.27 -11.52
CA PRO A 181 0.89 1.41 -12.70
C PRO A 181 0.15 0.10 -12.35
N ILE A 182 0.43 -0.46 -11.18
CA ILE A 182 -0.19 -1.70 -10.70
C ILE A 182 -1.65 -1.45 -10.31
N VAL A 183 -1.95 -0.29 -9.71
CA VAL A 183 -3.31 0.06 -9.26
C VAL A 183 -4.29 0.21 -10.42
N VAL A 184 -3.81 0.67 -11.58
CA VAL A 184 -4.66 0.83 -12.78
C VAL A 184 -4.80 -0.50 -13.54
N GLY A 185 -3.87 -1.43 -13.34
CA GLY A 185 -3.85 -2.74 -14.01
C GLY A 185 -4.80 -3.78 -13.40
N ALA A 186 -4.74 -5.00 -13.96
CA ALA A 186 -5.46 -6.15 -13.46
C ALA A 186 -4.94 -6.60 -12.07
N PRO A 187 -5.75 -7.34 -11.28
CA PRO A 187 -5.25 -8.03 -10.09
C PRO A 187 -4.07 -8.94 -10.43
N LEU A 188 -3.04 -8.96 -9.58
CA LEU A 188 -1.79 -9.68 -9.85
C LEU A 188 -1.69 -10.94 -8.98
N PHE A 189 -1.16 -12.02 -9.58
CA PHE A 189 -0.70 -13.27 -8.94
C PHE A 189 -1.75 -14.16 -8.26
N THR A 190 -2.86 -13.61 -7.76
CA THR A 190 -3.94 -14.37 -7.12
C THR A 190 -5.32 -13.94 -7.61
N GLN A 191 -6.25 -14.89 -7.58
CA GLN A 191 -7.67 -14.71 -7.86
C GLN A 191 -8.51 -14.57 -6.57
N ASP A 192 -7.89 -14.48 -5.40
CA ASP A 192 -8.61 -14.40 -4.10
C ASP A 192 -9.58 -13.22 -4.01
N ILE A 193 -9.36 -12.14 -4.76
CA ILE A 193 -10.27 -11.01 -4.85
C ILE A 193 -11.69 -11.42 -5.26
N TYR A 194 -11.83 -12.44 -6.11
CA TYR A 194 -13.14 -12.93 -6.53
C TYR A 194 -13.85 -13.69 -5.41
N SER A 195 -13.11 -14.35 -4.52
CA SER A 195 -13.67 -14.91 -3.28
C SER A 195 -14.22 -13.80 -2.38
N TYR A 196 -13.55 -12.64 -2.31
CA TYR A 196 -14.04 -11.53 -1.48
C TYR A 196 -15.33 -10.95 -2.06
N LEU A 197 -15.39 -10.75 -3.38
CA LEU A 197 -16.60 -10.27 -4.05
C LEU A 197 -17.77 -11.23 -3.88
N ALA A 198 -17.55 -12.53 -4.09
CA ALA A 198 -18.59 -13.54 -3.92
C ALA A 198 -19.09 -13.60 -2.47
N ASN A 199 -18.18 -13.59 -1.49
CA ASN A 199 -18.55 -13.55 -0.08
C ASN A 199 -19.30 -12.27 0.29
N GLY A 200 -18.96 -11.13 -0.30
CA GLY A 200 -19.71 -9.88 -0.14
C GLY A 200 -21.16 -10.03 -0.61
N SER A 201 -21.37 -10.58 -1.81
CA SER A 201 -22.70 -10.83 -2.37
C SER A 201 -23.52 -11.82 -1.53
N ILE A 202 -22.89 -12.90 -1.05
CA ILE A 202 -23.51 -13.89 -0.15
C ILE A 202 -24.08 -13.20 1.09
N VAL A 203 -23.28 -12.37 1.75
CA VAL A 203 -23.70 -11.63 2.95
C VAL A 203 -24.81 -10.63 2.62
N VAL A 204 -24.73 -9.90 1.50
CA VAL A 204 -25.77 -8.95 1.08
C VAL A 204 -27.10 -9.65 0.79
N GLN A 205 -27.07 -10.89 0.30
CA GLN A 205 -28.25 -11.73 0.08
C GLN A 205 -28.81 -12.35 1.37
N GLY A 206 -28.21 -12.11 2.53
CA GLY A 206 -28.62 -12.66 3.82
C GLY A 206 -28.27 -14.15 3.99
N LEU A 207 -27.36 -14.67 3.17
CA LEU A 207 -26.87 -16.04 3.26
C LEU A 207 -25.69 -16.12 4.23
N ASP A 208 -25.54 -17.26 4.90
CA ASP A 208 -24.43 -17.50 5.83
C ASP A 208 -23.15 -17.92 5.08
N PRO A 209 -22.10 -17.08 5.02
CA PRO A 209 -20.85 -17.38 4.33
C PRO A 209 -20.00 -18.47 5.03
N TYR A 210 -20.41 -18.93 6.22
CA TYR A 210 -19.76 -20.00 6.95
C TYR A 210 -20.41 -21.38 6.72
N SER A 211 -21.58 -21.41 6.09
CA SER A 211 -22.35 -22.65 5.89
C SER A 211 -21.84 -23.51 4.73
N ALA A 212 -21.38 -22.89 3.64
CA ALA A 212 -20.84 -23.58 2.46
C ALA A 212 -19.98 -22.63 1.60
N GLY A 213 -19.42 -23.14 0.49
CA GLY A 213 -18.61 -22.32 -0.41
C GLY A 213 -19.41 -21.46 -1.39
N PRO A 214 -18.77 -20.52 -2.09
CA PRO A 214 -19.45 -19.62 -3.02
C PRO A 214 -20.24 -20.29 -4.14
N ILE A 215 -19.75 -21.41 -4.70
CA ILE A 215 -20.49 -22.16 -5.72
C ILE A 215 -21.75 -22.80 -5.13
N ASP A 216 -21.67 -23.29 -3.89
CA ASP A 216 -22.77 -23.99 -3.23
C ASP A 216 -23.89 -23.03 -2.85
N LEU A 217 -23.53 -21.80 -2.45
CA LEU A 217 -24.47 -20.77 -1.99
C LEU A 217 -25.07 -19.93 -3.12
N LEU A 218 -24.25 -19.49 -4.09
CA LEU A 218 -24.70 -18.63 -5.19
C LEU A 218 -25.08 -19.41 -6.45
N GLY A 219 -24.71 -20.69 -6.51
CA GLY A 219 -24.92 -21.55 -7.67
C GLY A 219 -23.86 -21.39 -8.75
N THR A 220 -23.76 -22.41 -9.60
CA THR A 220 -22.77 -22.49 -10.68
C THR A 220 -23.01 -21.52 -11.82
N VAL A 221 -24.13 -20.79 -11.89
CA VAL A 221 -24.44 -19.82 -12.94
C VAL A 221 -23.99 -18.40 -12.54
N ASN A 222 -23.81 -18.15 -11.24
CA ASN A 222 -23.42 -16.83 -10.74
C ASN A 222 -22.00 -16.44 -11.20
N LEU A 223 -21.85 -15.24 -11.75
CA LEU A 223 -20.59 -14.75 -12.32
C LEU A 223 -19.49 -14.58 -11.28
N LEU A 224 -19.83 -14.16 -10.06
CA LEU A 224 -18.87 -14.00 -8.96
C LEU A 224 -18.37 -15.37 -8.52
N ALA A 225 -19.28 -16.31 -8.27
CA ALA A 225 -18.94 -17.67 -7.85
C ALA A 225 -18.06 -18.41 -8.88
N ARG A 226 -18.33 -18.24 -10.18
CA ARG A 226 -17.51 -18.82 -11.25
C ARG A 226 -16.08 -18.27 -11.33
N SER A 227 -15.87 -17.06 -10.83
CA SER A 227 -14.55 -16.41 -10.86
C SER A 227 -13.70 -16.75 -9.62
N VAL A 228 -14.29 -17.44 -8.64
CA VAL A 228 -13.59 -17.92 -7.43
C VAL A 228 -12.60 -19.04 -7.81
N PRO A 229 -11.37 -19.02 -7.26
CA PRO A 229 -10.41 -20.12 -7.43
C PRO A 229 -10.99 -21.46 -7.02
N LEU A 230 -10.69 -22.53 -7.77
CA LEU A 230 -11.22 -23.87 -7.49
C LEU A 230 -10.97 -24.34 -6.05
N ILE A 231 -9.82 -24.00 -5.47
CA ILE A 231 -9.46 -24.34 -4.09
C ILE A 231 -10.40 -23.73 -3.03
N TRP A 232 -11.06 -22.62 -3.37
CA TRP A 232 -11.98 -21.89 -2.48
C TRP A 232 -13.44 -22.02 -2.86
N ALA A 233 -13.74 -22.57 -4.04
CA ALA A 233 -15.07 -22.50 -4.63
C ALA A 233 -16.17 -23.23 -3.82
N HIS A 234 -15.80 -24.30 -3.12
CA HIS A 234 -16.67 -25.11 -2.26
C HIS A 234 -16.32 -25.03 -0.77
N SER A 235 -15.45 -24.08 -0.41
CA SER A 235 -14.95 -23.94 0.96
C SER A 235 -15.64 -22.76 1.65
N PRO A 236 -16.14 -22.92 2.88
CA PRO A 236 -16.65 -21.80 3.67
C PRO A 236 -15.63 -20.68 3.85
N SER A 237 -16.12 -19.46 4.08
CA SER A 237 -15.23 -18.30 4.24
C SER A 237 -14.34 -18.45 5.48
N PRO A 238 -13.00 -18.30 5.36
CA PRO A 238 -12.10 -18.27 6.51
C PRO A 238 -12.01 -16.88 7.16
N TYR A 239 -12.77 -15.91 6.65
CA TYR A 239 -12.69 -14.51 7.04
C TYR A 239 -13.70 -14.18 8.14
N GLY A 240 -13.29 -13.36 9.10
CA GLY A 240 -14.20 -12.89 10.14
C GLY A 240 -15.13 -11.75 9.68
N PRO A 241 -16.01 -11.28 10.58
CA PRO A 241 -17.09 -10.36 10.24
C PRO A 241 -16.62 -8.97 9.79
N VAL A 242 -15.41 -8.53 10.15
CA VAL A 242 -14.88 -7.24 9.67
C VAL A 242 -14.55 -7.30 8.19
N ALA A 243 -13.87 -8.36 7.75
CA ALA A 243 -13.53 -8.54 6.34
C ALA A 243 -14.77 -8.81 5.49
N LEU A 244 -15.67 -9.65 5.98
CA LEU A 244 -16.92 -9.96 5.31
C LEU A 244 -17.86 -8.74 5.24
N GLY A 245 -17.99 -7.98 6.33
CA GLY A 245 -18.77 -6.74 6.35
C GLY A 245 -18.22 -5.69 5.39
N ALA A 246 -16.89 -5.55 5.28
CA ALA A 246 -16.27 -4.67 4.29
C ALA A 246 -16.56 -5.13 2.85
N ALA A 247 -16.47 -6.44 2.58
CA ALA A 247 -16.81 -7.02 1.29
C ALA A 247 -18.30 -6.83 0.95
N ALA A 248 -19.19 -7.01 1.92
CA ALA A 248 -20.63 -6.79 1.77
C ALA A 248 -20.97 -5.32 1.46
N ALA A 249 -20.34 -4.38 2.17
CA ALA A 249 -20.50 -2.96 1.89
C ALA A 249 -20.04 -2.60 0.47
N ILE A 250 -18.92 -3.17 0.01
CA ILE A 250 -18.43 -2.98 -1.36
C ILE A 250 -19.40 -3.61 -2.38
N SER A 251 -19.82 -4.85 -2.17
CA SER A 251 -20.80 -5.55 -3.01
C SER A 251 -22.08 -4.71 -3.17
N TRP A 252 -22.63 -4.21 -2.06
CA TRP A 252 -23.81 -3.35 -2.05
C TRP A 252 -23.62 -2.05 -2.84
N VAL A 253 -22.53 -1.31 -2.60
CA VAL A 253 -22.25 -0.04 -3.31
C VAL A 253 -22.02 -0.25 -4.81
N THR A 254 -21.38 -1.36 -5.16
CA THR A 254 -21.00 -1.67 -6.55
C THR A 254 -22.06 -2.47 -7.31
N ASN A 255 -23.15 -2.87 -6.63
CA ASN A 255 -24.19 -3.74 -7.17
C ASN A 255 -23.61 -5.00 -7.84
N ASP A 256 -22.69 -5.68 -7.14
CA ASP A 256 -21.97 -6.88 -7.61
C ASP A 256 -21.18 -6.72 -8.93
N SER A 257 -20.89 -5.47 -9.33
CA SER A 257 -19.99 -5.20 -10.45
C SER A 257 -18.56 -5.66 -10.12
N VAL A 258 -18.06 -6.64 -10.88
CA VAL A 258 -16.69 -7.16 -10.71
C VAL A 258 -15.65 -6.06 -10.79
N VAL A 259 -15.72 -5.23 -11.82
CA VAL A 259 -14.71 -4.18 -12.07
C VAL A 259 -14.74 -3.12 -10.96
N ALA A 260 -15.93 -2.60 -10.66
CA ALA A 260 -16.07 -1.58 -9.61
C ALA A 260 -15.71 -2.16 -8.23
N GLY A 261 -16.08 -3.41 -7.95
CA GLY A 261 -15.74 -4.12 -6.73
C GLY A 261 -14.22 -4.31 -6.56
N VAL A 262 -13.52 -4.75 -7.61
CA VAL A 262 -12.05 -4.87 -7.61
C VAL A 262 -11.41 -3.51 -7.29
N PHE A 263 -11.84 -2.43 -7.96
CA PHE A 263 -11.32 -1.09 -7.69
C PHE A 263 -11.64 -0.61 -6.27
N ALA A 264 -12.85 -0.85 -5.77
CA ALA A 264 -13.26 -0.46 -4.41
C ALA A 264 -12.44 -1.19 -3.34
N HIS A 265 -12.25 -2.50 -3.46
CA HIS A 265 -11.37 -3.27 -2.57
C HIS A 265 -9.92 -2.78 -2.63
N ARG A 266 -9.44 -2.43 -3.82
CA ARG A 266 -8.10 -1.87 -4.00
C ARG A 266 -7.94 -0.49 -3.36
N LEU A 267 -8.95 0.38 -3.46
CA LEU A 267 -8.96 1.67 -2.78
C LEU A 267 -8.97 1.51 -1.25
N LEU A 268 -9.75 0.55 -0.73
CA LEU A 268 -9.73 0.18 0.68
C LEU A 268 -8.34 -0.29 1.10
N ALA A 269 -7.72 -1.20 0.36
CA ALA A 269 -6.37 -1.70 0.62
C ALA A 269 -5.34 -0.55 0.63
N LEU A 270 -5.40 0.38 -0.33
CA LEU A 270 -4.53 1.56 -0.37
C LEU A 270 -4.73 2.48 0.84
N GLY A 271 -5.98 2.69 1.26
CA GLY A 271 -6.30 3.43 2.49
C GLY A 271 -5.67 2.77 3.72
N CYS A 272 -5.79 1.46 3.83
CA CYS A 272 -5.17 0.70 4.91
C CYS A 272 -3.63 0.74 4.85
N VAL A 273 -3.02 0.66 3.65
CA VAL A 273 -1.56 0.83 3.49
C VAL A 273 -1.09 2.22 3.89
N ALA A 274 -1.89 3.27 3.66
CA ALA A 274 -1.59 4.60 4.17
C ALA A 274 -1.61 4.65 5.70
N LEU A 275 -2.57 3.96 6.35
CA LEU A 275 -2.61 3.80 7.80
C LEU A 275 -1.41 3.02 8.34
N ILE A 276 -1.00 1.94 7.67
CA ILE A 276 0.23 1.19 7.96
C ILE A 276 1.42 2.14 7.94
N GLY A 277 1.58 2.91 6.86
CA GLY A 277 2.71 3.84 6.74
C GLY A 277 2.72 4.93 7.82
N TRP A 278 1.56 5.48 8.18
CA TRP A 278 1.46 6.40 9.31
C TRP A 278 1.86 5.72 10.62
N ALA A 279 1.34 4.53 10.91
CA ALA A 279 1.62 3.81 12.15
C ALA A 279 3.09 3.44 12.26
N VAL A 280 3.71 2.95 11.18
CA VAL A 280 5.14 2.62 11.10
C VAL A 280 6.01 3.84 11.42
N VAL A 281 5.71 5.01 10.85
CA VAL A 281 6.46 6.25 11.16
C VAL A 281 6.35 6.59 12.65
N GLN A 282 5.16 6.51 13.23
CA GLN A 282 4.93 6.85 14.62
C GLN A 282 5.60 5.85 15.59
N LEU A 283 5.56 4.57 15.26
CA LEU A 283 6.23 3.51 16.03
C LEU A 283 7.75 3.60 15.91
N ALA A 284 8.28 3.87 14.72
CA ALA A 284 9.72 4.07 14.52
C ALA A 284 10.26 5.21 15.39
N ARG A 285 9.55 6.35 15.42
CA ARG A 285 9.89 7.49 16.29
C ARG A 285 9.88 7.11 17.77
N ARG A 286 8.89 6.32 18.20
CA ARG A 286 8.81 5.84 19.58
C ARG A 286 9.99 4.93 19.94
N CYS A 287 10.42 4.07 19.02
CA CYS A 287 11.51 3.13 19.24
C CYS A 287 12.91 3.73 18.99
N GLY A 288 13.02 5.03 18.66
CA GLY A 288 14.30 5.64 18.31
C GLY A 288 14.91 5.14 16.99
N VAL A 289 14.10 4.50 16.14
CA VAL A 289 14.52 3.99 14.83
C VAL A 289 14.31 5.05 13.76
N ILE A 290 15.18 5.10 12.75
CA ILE A 290 15.06 6.02 11.62
C ILE A 290 13.76 5.73 10.84
N PRO A 291 12.79 6.68 10.75
CA PRO A 291 11.51 6.44 10.09
C PRO A 291 11.64 6.08 8.60
N GLN A 292 12.67 6.60 7.92
CA GLN A 292 13.02 6.28 6.54
C GLN A 292 13.28 4.79 6.35
N ALA A 293 14.13 4.21 7.18
CA ALA A 293 14.44 2.78 7.15
C ALA A 293 13.19 1.95 7.44
N ALA A 294 12.39 2.36 8.42
CA ALA A 294 11.16 1.66 8.79
C ALA A 294 10.12 1.66 7.67
N VAL A 295 9.88 2.80 7.01
CA VAL A 295 8.94 2.88 5.87
C VAL A 295 9.48 2.16 4.64
N TRP A 296 10.79 2.22 4.40
CA TRP A 296 11.41 1.47 3.30
C TRP A 296 11.23 -0.04 3.45
N LEU A 297 11.47 -0.55 4.65
CA LEU A 297 11.35 -1.98 4.94
C LEU A 297 9.89 -2.42 5.09
N GLY A 298 9.05 -1.62 5.74
CA GLY A 298 7.68 -2.00 6.10
C GLY A 298 6.60 -1.65 5.09
N VAL A 299 6.83 -0.68 4.19
CA VAL A 299 5.80 -0.16 3.27
C VAL A 299 6.26 -0.12 1.82
N LEU A 300 7.46 0.38 1.56
CA LEU A 300 8.01 0.46 0.19
C LEU A 300 8.56 -0.89 -0.29
N ASN A 301 8.46 -1.95 0.51
CA ASN A 301 8.94 -3.26 0.11
C ASN A 301 8.07 -3.86 -1.01
N PRO A 302 8.66 -4.71 -1.88
CA PRO A 302 7.94 -5.32 -2.99
C PRO A 302 6.73 -6.14 -2.55
N LEU A 303 6.78 -6.81 -1.38
CA LEU A 303 5.65 -7.60 -0.88
C LEU A 303 4.42 -6.72 -0.61
N THR A 304 4.59 -5.55 -0.01
CA THR A 304 3.48 -4.62 0.26
C THR A 304 2.83 -4.16 -1.05
N ILE A 305 3.65 -3.82 -2.05
CA ILE A 305 3.14 -3.32 -3.34
C ILE A 305 2.49 -4.46 -4.14
N LEU A 306 3.15 -5.60 -4.27
CA LEU A 306 2.72 -6.69 -5.12
C LEU A 306 1.59 -7.51 -4.49
N HIS A 307 1.70 -7.83 -3.20
CA HIS A 307 0.73 -8.67 -2.50
C HIS A 307 -0.45 -7.83 -1.98
N LEU A 308 -0.20 -6.78 -1.18
CA LEU A 308 -1.31 -6.04 -0.56
C LEU A 308 -2.07 -5.17 -1.57
N VAL A 309 -1.37 -4.52 -2.50
CA VAL A 309 -2.01 -3.64 -3.50
C VAL A 309 -2.30 -4.38 -4.80
N GLY A 310 -1.31 -5.06 -5.38
CA GLY A 310 -1.46 -5.80 -6.63
C GLY A 310 -2.44 -6.97 -6.53
N GLY A 311 -2.26 -7.82 -5.52
CA GLY A 311 -3.13 -8.95 -5.22
C GLY A 311 -4.39 -8.60 -4.42
N ILE A 312 -4.50 -7.36 -3.93
CA ILE A 312 -5.68 -6.84 -3.21
C ILE A 312 -6.00 -7.70 -1.96
N HIS A 313 -4.98 -8.06 -1.20
CA HIS A 313 -5.11 -8.97 -0.06
C HIS A 313 -5.70 -8.29 1.19
N ASN A 314 -6.60 -8.98 1.90
CA ASN A 314 -7.25 -8.53 3.14
C ASN A 314 -6.25 -8.23 4.28
N GLU A 315 -5.03 -8.75 4.17
CA GLU A 315 -3.88 -8.44 5.02
C GLU A 315 -3.61 -6.94 5.13
N ALA A 316 -3.97 -6.14 4.12
CA ALA A 316 -3.89 -4.69 4.19
C ALA A 316 -4.78 -4.15 5.33
N ILE A 317 -6.04 -4.61 5.41
CA ILE A 317 -7.01 -4.22 6.43
C ILE A 317 -6.52 -4.68 7.80
N LEU A 318 -6.09 -5.94 7.91
CA LEU A 318 -5.55 -6.52 9.14
C LEU A 318 -4.39 -5.69 9.68
N LEU A 319 -3.36 -5.45 8.85
CA LEU A 319 -2.15 -4.75 9.28
C LEU A 319 -2.42 -3.27 9.59
N GLY A 320 -3.31 -2.62 8.83
CA GLY A 320 -3.75 -1.25 9.09
C GLY A 320 -4.38 -1.10 10.46
N LEU A 321 -5.37 -1.95 10.78
CA LEU A 321 -6.03 -1.97 12.08
C LEU A 321 -5.06 -2.35 13.21
N LEU A 322 -4.26 -3.39 13.01
CA LEU A 322 -3.31 -3.89 14.00
C LEU A 322 -2.27 -2.84 14.38
N LEU A 323 -1.61 -2.20 13.41
CA LEU A 323 -0.52 -1.26 13.69
C LEU A 323 -1.02 0.06 14.28
N VAL A 324 -2.19 0.54 13.82
CA VAL A 324 -2.87 1.68 14.46
C VAL A 324 -3.23 1.31 15.90
N GLY A 325 -3.79 0.11 16.11
CA GLY A 325 -4.09 -0.46 17.42
C GLY A 325 -2.87 -0.48 18.34
N VAL A 326 -1.73 -1.04 17.89
CA VAL A 326 -0.47 -1.07 18.66
C VAL A 326 -0.07 0.34 19.08
N LYS A 327 -0.07 1.29 18.13
CA LYS A 327 0.31 2.67 18.39
C LYS A 327 -0.60 3.33 19.44
N LEU A 328 -1.91 3.08 19.40
CA LEU A 328 -2.85 3.63 20.37
C LEU A 328 -2.65 3.00 21.75
N GLY A 329 -2.47 1.69 21.84
CA GLY A 329 -2.30 1.00 23.12
C GLY A 329 -1.01 1.41 23.83
N LEU A 330 0.08 1.52 23.06
CA LEU A 330 1.36 2.03 23.54
C LEU A 330 1.26 3.50 24.01
N ARG A 331 0.53 4.35 23.28
CA ARG A 331 0.26 5.74 23.71
C ARG A 331 -0.61 5.79 24.96
N GLY A 332 -1.61 4.90 25.05
CA GLY A 332 -2.49 4.80 26.21
C GLY A 332 -1.71 4.42 27.46
N ALA A 333 -0.82 3.43 27.37
CA ALA A 333 0.07 3.06 28.45
C ALA A 333 0.94 4.25 28.93
N ASP A 334 1.51 5.04 28.01
CA ASP A 334 2.28 6.24 28.40
C ASP A 334 1.42 7.26 29.14
N ARG A 335 0.16 7.44 28.72
CA ARG A 335 -0.77 8.37 29.37
C ARG A 335 -1.16 7.91 30.77
N VAL A 336 -1.41 6.61 30.96
CA VAL A 336 -1.61 6.03 32.30
C VAL A 336 -0.38 6.24 33.17
N ARG A 337 0.83 6.06 32.64
CA ARG A 337 2.08 6.29 33.37
C ARG A 337 2.26 7.74 33.82
N LEU A 338 1.71 8.71 33.07
CA LEU A 338 1.71 10.13 33.39
C LEU A 338 0.50 10.55 34.24
N ASP A 339 -0.19 9.60 34.89
CA ASP A 339 -1.39 9.80 35.70
C ASP A 339 -2.58 10.42 34.95
N LEU A 340 -2.57 10.40 33.60
CA LEU A 340 -3.68 10.79 32.73
C LEU A 340 -4.60 9.59 32.43
N VAL A 341 -5.11 8.96 33.49
CA VAL A 341 -5.76 7.64 33.42
C VAL A 341 -6.97 7.62 32.49
N GLY A 342 -7.87 8.61 32.54
CA GLY A 342 -9.06 8.64 31.69
C GLY A 342 -8.75 8.61 30.19
N GLN A 343 -7.79 9.43 29.75
CA GLN A 343 -7.33 9.43 28.36
C GLN A 343 -6.58 8.14 28.01
N GLY A 344 -5.80 7.61 28.94
CA GLY A 344 -5.06 6.36 28.78
C GLY A 344 -5.98 5.16 28.57
N VAL A 345 -7.00 5.02 29.41
CA VAL A 345 -8.00 3.94 29.35
C VAL A 345 -8.77 3.99 28.03
N TRP A 346 -9.20 5.17 27.58
CA TRP A 346 -9.88 5.31 26.29
C TRP A 346 -8.99 4.86 25.12
N LEU A 347 -7.71 5.25 25.11
CA LEU A 347 -6.75 4.82 24.08
C LEU A 347 -6.46 3.31 24.12
N ILE A 348 -6.45 2.71 25.30
CA ILE A 348 -6.30 1.26 25.49
C ILE A 348 -7.55 0.52 24.99
N ALA A 349 -8.74 1.02 25.28
CA ALA A 349 -9.98 0.45 24.77
C ALA A 349 -10.05 0.55 23.24
N ALA A 350 -9.73 1.71 22.66
CA ALA A 350 -9.65 1.89 21.22
C ALA A 350 -8.59 0.98 20.57
N SER A 351 -7.46 0.77 21.26
CA SER A 351 -6.42 -0.18 20.83
C SER A 351 -6.93 -1.61 20.78
N GLY A 352 -7.54 -2.09 21.88
CA GLY A 352 -8.12 -3.43 21.95
C GLY A 352 -9.21 -3.65 20.92
N PHE A 353 -10.07 -2.65 20.68
CA PHE A 353 -11.11 -2.72 19.65
C PHE A 353 -10.51 -2.89 18.26
N LEU A 354 -9.55 -2.04 17.86
CA LEU A 354 -8.92 -2.15 16.54
C LEU A 354 -8.17 -3.48 16.35
N MET A 355 -7.49 -3.97 17.38
CA MET A 355 -6.80 -5.26 17.31
C MET A 355 -7.77 -6.44 17.25
N SER A 356 -8.90 -6.35 17.94
CA SER A 356 -9.98 -7.33 17.83
C SER A 356 -10.57 -7.32 16.43
N CYS A 357 -10.80 -6.14 15.85
CA CYS A 357 -11.20 -6.00 14.46
C CYS A 357 -10.17 -6.58 13.49
N ALA A 358 -8.86 -6.41 13.74
CA ALA A 358 -7.80 -7.05 12.96
C ALA A 358 -7.88 -8.58 13.05
N GLY A 359 -8.14 -9.13 14.24
CA GLY A 359 -8.37 -10.56 14.45
C GLY A 359 -9.63 -11.09 13.76
N MET A 360 -10.67 -10.26 13.66
CA MET A 360 -11.88 -10.50 12.87
C MET A 360 -11.71 -10.23 11.36
N VAL A 361 -10.52 -9.86 10.90
CA VAL A 361 -10.13 -9.97 9.48
C VAL A 361 -9.49 -11.36 9.28
N LYS A 362 -8.44 -11.66 10.05
CA LYS A 362 -7.86 -13.00 10.20
C LYS A 362 -7.35 -13.19 11.62
N VAL A 363 -7.45 -14.41 12.14
CA VAL A 363 -7.08 -14.77 13.52
C VAL A 363 -5.68 -14.32 13.96
N THR A 364 -4.73 -14.23 13.02
CA THR A 364 -3.36 -13.73 13.28
C THR A 364 -3.32 -12.29 13.79
N GLY A 365 -4.38 -11.50 13.55
CA GLY A 365 -4.51 -10.14 14.07
C GLY A 365 -4.64 -10.07 15.60
N PHE A 366 -5.16 -11.10 16.26
CA PHE A 366 -5.34 -11.13 17.71
C PHE A 366 -4.01 -11.11 18.48
N VAL A 367 -2.91 -11.52 17.86
CA VAL A 367 -1.56 -11.50 18.44
C VAL A 367 -1.21 -10.11 19.00
N GLY A 368 -1.74 -9.05 18.38
CA GLY A 368 -1.59 -7.68 18.85
C GLY A 368 -2.03 -7.46 20.29
N LEU A 369 -3.15 -8.08 20.72
CA LEU A 369 -3.73 -7.90 22.05
C LEU A 369 -2.75 -8.31 23.16
N GLY A 370 -1.94 -9.35 22.92
CA GLY A 370 -0.91 -9.79 23.87
C GLY A 370 0.20 -8.74 24.04
N PHE A 371 0.70 -8.17 22.94
CA PHE A 371 1.75 -7.16 22.98
C PHE A 371 1.30 -5.87 23.68
N THR A 372 0.10 -5.38 23.37
CA THR A 372 -0.45 -4.18 24.02
C THR A 372 -0.89 -4.46 25.45
N GLY A 373 -1.46 -5.63 25.73
CA GLY A 373 -1.76 -6.10 27.09
C GLY A 373 -0.52 -6.07 28.00
N MET A 374 0.62 -6.58 27.53
CA MET A 374 1.87 -6.51 28.30
C MET A 374 2.39 -5.07 28.49
N ALA A 375 2.18 -4.19 27.51
CA ALA A 375 2.50 -2.77 27.68
C ALA A 375 1.63 -2.09 28.75
N VAL A 376 0.34 -2.46 28.82
CA VAL A 376 -0.60 -1.99 29.84
C VAL A 376 -0.24 -2.57 31.22
N ALA A 377 0.07 -3.86 31.31
CA ALA A 377 0.47 -4.49 32.57
C ALA A 377 1.67 -3.78 33.23
N ARG A 378 2.63 -3.28 32.43
CA ARG A 378 3.81 -2.56 32.93
C ARG A 378 3.52 -1.21 33.57
N VAL A 379 2.35 -0.61 33.31
CA VAL A 379 1.98 0.71 33.84
C VAL A 379 0.99 0.62 35.00
N ILE A 380 0.44 -0.55 35.26
CA ILE A 380 -0.42 -0.80 36.43
C ILE A 380 0.48 -0.92 37.67
N ARG A 381 0.23 -0.09 38.68
CA ARG A 381 0.97 -0.07 39.97
C ARG A 381 0.50 -1.20 40.90
N GLN A 382 0.60 -2.45 40.45
CA GLN A 382 0.22 -3.66 41.19
C GLN A 382 1.32 -4.73 41.09
N PRO A 383 1.31 -5.78 41.93
CA PRO A 383 2.22 -6.91 41.79
C PRO A 383 2.15 -7.51 40.37
N ARG A 384 3.28 -7.97 39.83
CA ARG A 384 3.42 -8.36 38.41
C ARG A 384 2.32 -9.31 37.93
N LEU A 385 1.99 -10.34 38.71
CA LEU A 385 0.96 -11.32 38.35
C LEU A 385 -0.44 -10.69 38.32
N VAL A 386 -0.75 -9.82 39.27
CA VAL A 386 -2.03 -9.08 39.32
C VAL A 386 -2.14 -8.11 38.15
N ALA A 387 -1.08 -7.37 37.85
CA ALA A 387 -1.05 -6.44 36.73
C ALA A 387 -1.23 -7.15 35.37
N ILE A 388 -0.59 -8.32 35.18
CA ILE A 388 -0.79 -9.15 33.99
C ILE A 388 -2.23 -9.66 33.95
N GLY A 389 -2.76 -10.21 35.04
CA GLY A 389 -4.14 -10.70 35.12
C GLY A 389 -5.17 -9.62 34.77
N LEU A 390 -5.00 -8.41 35.32
CA LEU A 390 -5.85 -7.25 35.01
C LEU A 390 -5.76 -6.84 33.54
N ALA A 391 -4.55 -6.81 32.97
CA ALA A 391 -4.37 -6.46 31.56
C ALA A 391 -4.98 -7.52 30.62
N VAL A 392 -4.83 -8.81 30.94
CA VAL A 392 -5.47 -9.90 30.20
C VAL A 392 -6.99 -9.79 30.29
N ALA A 393 -7.54 -9.63 31.50
CA ALA A 393 -8.98 -9.47 31.70
C ALA A 393 -9.54 -8.27 30.91
N ALA A 394 -8.84 -7.13 30.92
CA ALA A 394 -9.24 -5.94 30.16
C ALA A 394 -9.21 -6.20 28.64
N GLN A 395 -8.17 -6.83 28.11
CA GLN A 395 -8.07 -7.14 26.68
C GLN A 395 -9.12 -8.17 26.24
N VAL A 396 -9.36 -9.20 27.05
CA VAL A 396 -10.40 -10.21 26.80
C VAL A 396 -11.80 -9.57 26.84
N LEU A 397 -12.07 -8.70 27.81
CA LEU A 397 -13.34 -7.98 27.89
C LEU A 397 -13.56 -7.12 26.63
N VAL A 398 -12.56 -6.31 26.25
CA VAL A 398 -12.66 -5.50 25.03
C VAL A 398 -12.81 -6.38 23.79
N LEU A 399 -12.11 -7.51 23.71
CA LEU A 399 -12.24 -8.47 22.62
C LEU A 399 -13.67 -9.00 22.50
N VAL A 400 -14.22 -9.55 23.58
CA VAL A 400 -15.59 -10.10 23.58
C VAL A 400 -16.60 -9.03 23.21
N LEU A 401 -16.50 -7.83 23.81
CA LEU A 401 -17.38 -6.71 23.47
C LEU A 401 -17.24 -6.28 22.01
N SER A 402 -16.02 -6.26 21.48
CA SER A 402 -15.77 -5.90 20.08
C SER A 402 -16.39 -6.92 19.13
N VAL A 403 -16.25 -8.22 19.43
CA VAL A 403 -16.86 -9.31 18.65
C VAL A 403 -18.38 -9.17 18.67
N VAL A 404 -18.99 -9.03 19.85
CA VAL A 404 -20.44 -8.86 19.98
C VAL A 404 -20.93 -7.65 19.20
N VAL A 405 -20.27 -6.50 19.35
CA VAL A 405 -20.67 -5.26 18.65
C VAL A 405 -20.52 -5.41 17.14
N VAL A 406 -19.39 -5.93 16.67
CA VAL A 406 -19.14 -6.07 15.23
C VAL A 406 -20.11 -7.07 14.62
N THR A 407 -20.28 -8.26 15.20
CA THR A 407 -21.22 -9.27 14.72
C THR A 407 -22.66 -8.77 14.74
N TRP A 408 -23.06 -8.00 15.75
CA TRP A 408 -24.38 -7.38 15.80
C TRP A 408 -24.57 -6.32 14.71
N VAL A 409 -23.58 -5.46 14.49
CA VAL A 409 -23.64 -4.41 13.45
C VAL A 409 -23.61 -4.99 12.04
N THR A 410 -22.80 -6.01 11.80
CA THR A 410 -22.67 -6.62 10.47
C THR A 410 -23.76 -7.65 10.19
N GLY A 411 -24.37 -8.23 11.22
CA GLY A 411 -25.24 -9.41 11.10
C GLY A 411 -24.48 -10.68 10.76
N ILE A 412 -23.17 -10.74 11.05
CA ILE A 412 -22.27 -11.83 10.64
C ILE A 412 -21.57 -12.41 11.87
N GLY A 413 -21.76 -13.70 12.14
CA GLY A 413 -21.03 -14.44 13.18
C GLY A 413 -21.90 -15.21 14.15
#